data_AF-A0A2D1UL11-F1
#
_entry.id   AF-A0A2D1UL11-F1
#
_cell.length_a   1.000
_cell.length_b   1.000
_cell.length_c   1.000
_cell.angle_alpha   90.00
_cell.angle_beta   90.00
_cell.angle_gamma   90.00
#
_symmetry.space_group_name_H-M   'P 1'
#
loop_
_entity.id
_entity.type
_entity.pdbx_description
1 polymer ?
#
loop_
_entity_poly.entity_id
_entity_poly.type
_entity_poly.pdbx_seq_one_letter_code
_entity_poly.pdbx_strand_id
1 'polypeptide(L)' 'LLRSDEILYSTKGSKTASLVRFYSTNTHAFFKQFAASMIKMGNISPLTGSSGEIRKNCRKRN' A
#
# COMPACT_ATOMS: atom_id res chain seq x y z
N LEU A 1 -1.13 8.31 17.45
CA LEU A 1 0.06 7.88 16.67
C LEU A 1 0.35 6.42 17.01
N LEU A 2 0.65 5.58 16.01
CA LEU A 2 0.88 4.15 16.24
C LEU A 2 2.39 3.86 16.39
N ARG A 3 2.72 2.84 17.19
CA ARG A 3 4.09 2.34 17.29
C ARG A 3 4.61 1.82 15.95
N SER A 4 3.73 1.29 15.10
CA SER A 4 4.06 0.86 13.74
C SER A 4 4.59 1.99 12.87
N ASP A 5 4.12 3.23 13.09
CA ASP A 5 4.55 4.39 12.31
C ASP A 5 5.97 4.82 12.75
N GLU A 6 6.19 4.92 14.06
CA GLU A 6 7.46 5.37 14.64
C GLU A 6 8.63 4.42 14.31
N ILE A 7 8.37 3.10 14.27
CA ILE A 7 9.41 2.09 13.98
C ILE A 7 9.97 2.23 12.55
N LEU A 8 9.21 2.79 11.61
CA LEU A 8 9.68 3.03 10.23
C LEU A 8 10.88 3.98 10.19
N TYR A 9 11.01 4.87 11.18
CA TYR A 9 12.09 5.86 11.28
C TYR A 9 13.10 5.56 12.39
N SER A 10 12.63 5.16 13.58
CA SER A 10 13.44 5.07 14.81
C SER A 10 14.36 3.84 14.89
N THR A 11 14.17 2.86 14.01
CA THR A 11 14.97 1.62 14.00
C THR A 11 16.38 1.87 13.44
N LYS A 12 17.41 1.77 14.29
CA LYS A 12 18.82 1.95 13.89
C LYS A 12 19.21 0.97 12.78
N GLY A 13 19.85 1.49 11.72
CA GLY A 13 20.30 0.70 10.57
C GLY A 13 19.18 0.25 9.62
N SER A 14 17.93 0.67 9.85
CA SER A 14 16.82 0.28 8.98
C SER A 14 16.89 0.98 7.62
N LYS A 15 16.70 0.21 6.55
CA LYS A 15 16.52 0.73 5.19
C LYS A 15 15.28 1.62 5.06
N THR A 16 14.26 1.43 5.93
CA THR A 16 13.04 2.23 5.92
C THR A 16 13.29 3.67 6.38
N ALA A 17 14.23 3.89 7.29
CA ALA A 17 14.52 5.23 7.80
C ALA A 17 15.03 6.16 6.68
N SER A 18 15.86 5.64 5.78
CA SER A 18 16.33 6.38 4.60
C SER A 18 15.19 6.71 3.63
N LEU A 19 14.25 5.79 3.43
CA LEU A 19 13.06 6.03 2.59
C LEU A 19 12.14 7.07 3.22
N VAL A 20 11.92 7.03 4.53
CA VAL A 20 11.11 8.04 5.25
C VAL A 20 11.72 9.44 5.09
N ARG A 21 13.03 9.60 5.25
CA ARG A 21 13.72 10.88 5.01
C ARG A 21 13.61 11.36 3.56
N PHE A 22 13.71 10.44 2.61
CA PHE A 22 13.59 10.77 1.19
C PHE A 22 12.17 11.23 0.84
N TYR A 23 11.15 10.50 1.30
CA TYR A 23 9.76 10.85 1.05
C TYR A 23 9.29 12.09 1.80
N SER A 24 9.83 12.38 2.99
CA SER A 24 9.50 13.60 3.74
C SER A 24 10.01 14.88 3.07
N THR A 25 11.10 14.78 2.29
CA THR A 25 11.70 15.91 1.55
C THR A 25 11.28 15.96 0.08
N ASN A 26 10.72 14.87 -0.46
CA ASN A 26 10.30 14.79 -1.85
C ASN A 26 8.88 14.17 -1.97
N THR A 27 7.88 15.04 -1.87
CA THR A 27 6.46 14.66 -1.96
C THR A 27 6.09 14.04 -3.32
N HIS A 28 6.71 14.49 -4.41
CA HIS A 28 6.48 13.91 -5.73
C HIS A 28 6.95 12.45 -5.80
N ALA A 29 8.14 12.16 -5.26
CA ALA A 29 8.65 10.80 -5.20
C ALA A 29 7.80 9.89 -4.29
N PHE A 30 7.30 10.43 -3.16
CA PHE A 30 6.35 9.72 -2.31
C PHE A 30 5.09 9.32 -3.09
N PHE A 31 4.40 10.27 -3.73
CA PHE A 31 3.16 9.97 -4.46
C PHE A 31 3.39 9.03 -5.64
N LYS A 32 4.51 9.18 -6.36
CA LYS A 32 4.88 8.25 -7.42
C LYS A 32 5.00 6.81 -6.90
N GLN A 33 5.68 6.62 -5.77
CA GLN A 33 5.83 5.27 -5.21
C GLN A 33 4.58 4.75 -4.52
N PHE A 34 3.80 5.62 -3.92
CA PHE A 34 2.50 5.26 -3.36
C PHE A 34 1.57 4.71 -4.44
N ALA A 35 1.46 5.40 -5.58
CA ALA A 35 0.64 4.94 -6.71
C ALA A 35 1.09 3.55 -7.23
N ALA A 36 2.40 3.35 -7.42
CA ALA A 36 2.94 2.07 -7.84
C ALA A 36 2.66 0.95 -6.82
N SER A 37 2.77 1.25 -5.53
CA SER A 37 2.48 0.32 -4.44
C SER A 37 0.99 -0.07 -4.40
N MET A 38 0.09 0.89 -4.66
CA MET A 38 -1.36 0.64 -4.72
C MET A 38 -1.74 -0.25 -5.91
N ILE A 39 -1.12 -0.07 -7.08
CA ILE A 39 -1.31 -0.97 -8.24
C ILE A 39 -0.86 -2.38 -7.88
N LYS A 40 0.33 -2.52 -7.27
CA LYS A 40 0.87 -3.81 -6.86
C LYS A 40 -0.05 -4.51 -5.85
N MET A 41 -0.59 -3.76 -4.88
CA MET A 41 -1.54 -4.27 -3.89
C MET A 41 -2.87 -4.70 -4.52
N GLY A 42 -3.40 -3.93 -5.48
CA GLY A 42 -4.63 -4.28 -6.19
C GLY A 42 -4.52 -5.53 -7.06
N ASN A 43 -3.29 -5.89 -7.46
CA ASN A 43 -3.00 -7.09 -8.26
C ASN A 43 -2.80 -8.36 -7.41
N ILE A 44 -3.03 -8.31 -6.09
CA ILE A 44 -2.95 -9.50 -5.23
C ILE A 44 -4.15 -10.40 -5.50
N SER A 45 -3.91 -11.50 -6.22
CA SER A 45 -4.84 -12.63 -6.42
C SER A 45 -6.29 -12.25 -6.78
N PRO A 46 -6.52 -11.44 -7.83
CA PRO A 46 -7.86 -11.08 -8.25
C PRO A 46 -8.62 -12.29 -8.83
N LEU A 47 -9.94 -12.31 -8.64
CA LEU A 47 -10.82 -13.21 -9.39
C LEU A 47 -11.06 -12.60 -10.79
N THR A 48 -10.69 -13.33 -11.83
CA THR A 48 -10.77 -12.87 -13.23
C THR A 48 -11.52 -13.86 -14.12
N GLY A 49 -11.95 -13.41 -15.30
CA GLY A 49 -12.68 -14.25 -16.25
C GLY A 49 -14.05 -14.64 -15.69
N SER A 50 -14.36 -15.94 -15.70
CA SER A 50 -15.58 -16.49 -15.13
C SER A 50 -15.48 -16.86 -13.65
N SER A 51 -14.36 -16.56 -12.99
CA SER A 51 -14.18 -16.83 -11.55
C SER A 51 -14.87 -15.75 -10.71
N GLY A 52 -15.77 -16.14 -9.81
CA GLY A 52 -16.50 -15.23 -8.91
C GLY A 52 -17.84 -14.75 -9.48
N GLU A 53 -18.32 -13.59 -9.02
CA GLU A 53 -19.58 -12.98 -9.46
C GLU A 53 -19.55 -11.45 -9.36
N ILE A 54 -20.32 -10.76 -10.22
CA ILE A 54 -20.56 -9.32 -10.09
C ILE A 54 -21.71 -9.11 -9.12
N ARG A 55 -21.39 -8.78 -7.86
CA ARG A 55 -22.38 -8.62 -6.78
C ARG A 55 -23.26 -7.38 -6.98
N LYS A 56 -24.58 -7.55 -6.84
CA LYS A 56 -25.56 -6.45 -6.80
C LYS A 56 -25.65 -5.79 -5.43
N ASN A 57 -25.30 -6.53 -4.37
CA ASN A 57 -25.22 -6.04 -3.00
C ASN A 57 -23.95 -6.62 -2.36
N CYS A 58 -22.99 -5.76 -2.00
CA CYS A 58 -21.69 -6.18 -1.45
C CYS A 58 -21.79 -6.97 -0.13
N ARG A 59 -22.93 -6.94 0.57
CA ARG A 59 -23.13 -7.62 1.85
C ARG A 59 -23.60 -9.07 1.72
N LYS A 60 -24.00 -9.52 0.52
CA LYS A 60 -24.48 -10.89 0.30
C LYS A 60 -24.02 -11.44 -1.05
N ARG A 61 -24.14 -12.76 -1.22
CA ARG A 61 -24.06 -13.39 -2.54
C ARG A 61 -25.33 -13.06 -3.34
N ASN A 62 -25.19 -13.03 -4.66
CA ASN A 62 -26.33 -12.85 -5.55
C ASN A 62 -27.36 -13.98 -5.44
#